data_AF-A0A671DP71-F1
#
_entry.id   AF-A0A671DP71-F1
#
_cell.length_a   1.000
_cell.length_b   1.000
_cell.length_c   1.000
_cell.angle_alpha   90.00
_cell.angle_beta   90.00
_cell.angle_gamma   90.00
#
_symmetry.space_group_name_H-M   'P 1'
#
loop_
_entity.id
_entity.type
_entity.pdbx_description
1 polymer ?
#
loop_
_entity_poly.entity_id
_entity_poly.type
_entity_poly.pdbx_seq_one_letter_code
_entity_poly.pdbx_strand_id
1 'polypeptide(L)'
;MEKSNLSFQPAHPITRPEPSTPVRTVMQQMRAQTTSVQPPTWGQLKKLAHMAENRLIKKRVPKTDVNMFLSMLAVISVVSCLPLGVGKPKSGVI
;
A
#
# COMPACT_ATOMS: atom_id res chain seq x y z
N MET A 1 52.73 -0.09 -36.28
CA MET A 1 52.06 0.10 -34.97
C MET A 1 51.77 1.60 -34.87
N GLU A 2 50.49 1.95 -34.73
CA GLU A 2 49.87 3.31 -34.89
C GLU A 2 49.98 3.87 -36.34
N LYS A 3 48.97 4.39 -37.03
CA LYS A 3 47.73 5.13 -36.70
C LYS A 3 46.72 4.94 -37.85
N SER A 4 45.43 5.10 -37.60
CA SER A 4 44.55 6.06 -38.32
C SER A 4 43.07 5.83 -38.02
N ASN A 5 42.47 6.86 -37.44
CA ASN A 5 41.06 7.09 -37.22
C ASN A 5 40.39 7.47 -38.55
N LEU A 6 39.30 6.80 -38.97
CA LEU A 6 38.41 7.32 -40.02
C LEU A 6 36.95 6.97 -39.68
N SER A 7 36.30 7.96 -39.08
CA SER A 7 34.85 8.11 -39.00
C SER A 7 34.26 8.32 -40.40
N PHE A 8 33.20 7.59 -40.74
CA PHE A 8 32.23 7.98 -41.76
C PHE A 8 30.84 7.47 -41.35
N GLN A 9 29.97 8.40 -40.93
CA GLN A 9 28.50 8.30 -41.02
C GLN A 9 28.12 9.15 -42.26
N PRO A 10 27.17 8.74 -43.14
CA PRO A 10 25.71 8.85 -42.88
C PRO A 10 24.91 7.72 -43.62
N ALA A 11 23.59 7.53 -43.61
CA ALA A 11 22.43 8.43 -43.55
C ALA A 11 21.15 7.64 -43.18
N HIS A 12 20.16 8.32 -42.60
CA HIS A 12 18.73 7.92 -42.69
C HIS A 12 18.06 8.92 -43.67
N PRO A 13 16.98 8.56 -44.42
CA PRO A 13 15.65 8.40 -43.81
C PRO A 13 14.61 7.43 -44.47
N ILE A 14 13.71 6.93 -43.59
CA ILE A 14 12.24 6.69 -43.74
C ILE A 14 11.73 5.52 -44.62
N THR A 15 11.14 4.51 -43.97
CA THR A 15 9.72 4.09 -44.16
C THR A 15 9.24 3.36 -42.89
N ARG A 16 8.19 3.90 -42.26
CA ARG A 16 7.46 3.36 -41.11
C ARG A 16 6.58 2.17 -41.55
N PRO A 17 6.47 1.12 -40.71
CA PRO A 17 5.15 0.73 -40.23
C PRO A 17 5.10 0.66 -38.69
N GLU A 18 3.96 1.08 -38.15
CA GLU A 18 3.50 1.04 -36.75
C GLU A 18 2.00 0.67 -36.86
N PRO A 19 1.21 0.24 -35.85
CA PRO A 19 1.41 -0.38 -34.52
C PRO A 19 0.76 -1.78 -34.43
N SER A 20 1.28 -2.72 -33.62
CA SER A 20 0.40 -3.67 -32.89
C SER A 20 1.18 -4.65 -32.00
N THR A 21 1.57 -4.22 -30.80
CA THR A 21 1.49 -5.13 -29.63
C THR A 21 1.38 -4.35 -28.32
N PRO A 22 0.16 -4.20 -27.76
CA PRO A 22 -0.02 -3.61 -26.44
C PRO A 22 0.07 -4.70 -25.35
N VAL A 23 1.18 -5.45 -25.25
CA VAL A 23 1.35 -6.39 -24.11
C VAL A 23 1.70 -5.62 -22.83
N ARG A 24 2.27 -4.42 -22.96
CA ARG A 24 2.69 -3.61 -21.81
C ARG A 24 1.52 -2.90 -21.11
N THR A 25 0.39 -2.70 -21.79
CA THR A 25 -0.75 -1.93 -21.29
C THR A 25 -1.60 -2.70 -20.28
N VAL A 26 -1.73 -4.02 -20.41
CA VAL A 26 -2.58 -4.81 -19.49
C VAL A 26 -2.01 -4.86 -18.06
N MET A 27 -0.68 -5.04 -17.92
CA MET A 27 -0.04 -5.01 -16.59
C MET A 27 -0.06 -3.60 -15.96
N GLN A 28 -0.08 -2.55 -16.77
CA GLN A 28 -0.07 -1.18 -16.26
C GLN A 28 -1.47 -0.75 -15.78
N GLN A 29 -2.52 -1.25 -16.41
CA GLN A 29 -3.91 -0.96 -16.04
C GLN A 29 -4.36 -1.71 -14.76
N MET A 30 -3.72 -2.84 -14.42
CA MET A 30 -3.92 -3.54 -13.13
C MET A 30 -3.13 -2.94 -11.97
N ARG A 31 -2.04 -2.19 -12.23
CA ARG A 31 -1.28 -1.51 -11.17
C ARG A 31 -1.97 -0.26 -10.62
N ALA A 32 -3.00 0.24 -11.30
CA ALA A 32 -3.60 1.55 -11.02
C ALA A 32 -4.86 1.50 -10.11
N GLN A 33 -5.24 0.34 -9.56
CA GLN A 33 -6.42 0.23 -8.68
C GLN A 33 -6.10 -0.20 -7.24
N THR A 34 -4.83 -0.40 -6.89
CA THR A 34 -4.44 -0.43 -5.49
C THR A 34 -4.24 1.01 -5.07
N THR A 35 -5.15 1.57 -4.27
CA THR A 35 -4.87 2.80 -3.52
C THR A 35 -3.52 2.59 -2.85
N SER A 36 -2.53 3.44 -3.14
CA SER A 36 -1.20 3.35 -2.53
C SER A 36 -1.35 3.67 -1.04
N VAL A 37 -1.69 2.65 -0.26
CA VAL A 37 -1.80 2.74 1.19
C VAL A 37 -0.44 2.38 1.75
N GLN A 38 0.09 3.26 2.60
CA GLN A 38 1.34 2.95 3.28
C GLN A 38 1.17 1.70 4.15
N PRO A 39 2.09 0.72 4.05
CA PRO A 39 2.03 -0.46 4.89
C PRO A 39 2.15 -0.05 6.37
N PRO A 40 1.57 -0.83 7.29
CA PRO A 40 1.70 -0.56 8.72
C PRO A 40 3.16 -0.62 9.15
N THR A 41 3.55 0.30 10.03
CA THR A 41 4.88 0.30 10.65
C THR A 41 4.99 -0.82 11.69
N TRP A 42 6.22 -1.27 11.97
CA TRP A 42 6.47 -2.26 13.03
C TRP A 42 5.97 -1.80 14.41
N GLY A 43 6.06 -0.50 14.69
CA GLY A 43 5.53 0.10 15.92
C GLY A 43 4.01 -0.05 16.03
N GLN A 44 3.28 0.21 14.94
CA GLN A 44 1.83 0.02 14.88
C GLN A 44 1.44 -1.45 15.06
N LEU A 45 2.18 -2.38 14.44
CA LEU A 45 1.94 -3.80 14.59
C LEU A 45 2.15 -4.27 16.04
N LYS A 46 3.24 -3.85 16.70
CA LYS A 46 3.48 -4.14 18.12
C LYS A 46 2.38 -3.61 19.02
N LYS A 47 1.92 -2.38 18.78
CA LYS A 47 0.81 -1.79 19.54
C LYS A 47 -0.49 -2.59 19.35
N LEU A 48 -0.79 -2.99 18.13
CA LEU A 48 -1.94 -3.83 17.81
C LEU A 48 -1.86 -5.18 18.51
N ALA A 49 -0.67 -5.81 18.49
CA ALA A 49 -0.43 -7.05 19.20
C ALA A 49 -0.68 -6.91 20.70
N HIS A 50 -0.09 -5.90 21.33
CA HIS A 50 -0.29 -5.66 22.74
C HIS A 50 -1.77 -5.41 23.11
N MET A 51 -2.50 -4.67 22.27
CA MET A 51 -3.95 -4.46 22.46
C MET A 51 -4.75 -5.76 22.35
N ALA A 52 -4.42 -6.62 21.39
CA ALA A 52 -5.08 -7.92 21.22
C ALA A 52 -4.78 -8.86 22.41
N GLU A 53 -3.53 -8.92 22.86
CA GLU A 53 -3.12 -9.71 24.03
C GLU A 53 -3.86 -9.26 25.30
N ASN A 54 -3.90 -7.96 25.57
CA ASN A 54 -4.64 -7.41 26.71
C ASN A 54 -6.14 -7.77 26.65
N ARG A 55 -6.73 -7.83 25.45
CA ARG A 55 -8.13 -8.25 25.28
C ARG A 55 -8.33 -9.73 25.57
N LEU A 56 -7.40 -10.58 25.15
CA LEU A 56 -7.44 -12.01 25.46
C LEU A 56 -7.32 -12.27 26.96
N ILE A 57 -6.35 -11.62 27.62
CA ILE A 57 -6.15 -11.70 29.08
C ILE A 57 -7.42 -11.25 29.81
N LYS A 58 -7.97 -10.09 29.44
CA LYS A 58 -9.19 -9.55 30.06
C LYS A 58 -10.40 -10.47 29.90
N LYS A 59 -10.52 -11.14 28.74
CA LYS A 59 -11.61 -12.08 28.46
C LYS A 59 -11.32 -13.52 28.93
N ARG A 60 -10.16 -13.75 29.56
CA ARG A 60 -9.67 -15.09 29.95
C ARG A 60 -9.67 -16.09 28.79
N VAL A 61 -9.40 -15.60 27.58
CA VAL A 61 -9.27 -16.43 26.38
C VAL A 61 -7.82 -16.89 26.26
N PRO A 62 -7.56 -18.18 25.98
CA PRO A 62 -6.21 -18.69 25.78
C PRO A 62 -5.46 -17.96 24.66
N LYS A 63 -4.18 -17.65 24.89
CA LYS A 63 -3.30 -17.02 23.89
C LYS A 63 -2.79 -18.07 22.90
N THR A 64 -3.61 -18.37 21.90
CA THR A 64 -3.23 -19.16 20.72
C THR A 64 -3.03 -18.25 19.52
N ASP A 65 -2.30 -18.71 18.50
CA ASP A 65 -2.03 -17.92 17.29
C ASP A 65 -3.33 -17.47 16.60
N VAL A 66 -4.32 -18.36 16.53
CA VAL A 66 -5.63 -18.08 15.93
C VAL A 66 -6.38 -17.03 16.75
N ASN A 67 -6.43 -17.17 18.08
CA ASN A 67 -7.13 -16.23 18.95
C ASN A 67 -6.49 -14.85 18.92
N MET A 68 -5.16 -14.81 18.81
CA MET A 68 -4.40 -13.58 18.70
C MET A 68 -4.69 -12.88 17.38
N PHE A 69 -4.65 -13.60 16.26
CA PHE A 69 -4.98 -13.07 14.95
C PHE A 69 -6.42 -12.54 14.88
N LEU A 70 -7.41 -13.31 15.34
CA LEU A 70 -8.81 -12.87 15.42
C LEU A 70 -8.96 -11.63 16.30
N SER A 71 -8.24 -11.56 17.42
CA SER A 71 -8.30 -10.39 18.31
C SER A 71 -7.71 -9.14 17.68
N MET A 72 -6.60 -9.27 16.95
CA MET A 72 -6.04 -8.17 16.15
C MET A 72 -7.02 -7.70 15.08
N LEU A 73 -7.64 -8.62 14.34
CA LEU A 73 -8.66 -8.29 13.34
C LEU A 73 -9.86 -7.57 13.95
N ALA A 74 -10.34 -8.03 15.10
CA ALA A 74 -11.43 -7.38 15.81
C ALA A 74 -11.06 -5.95 16.24
N VAL A 75 -9.81 -5.72 16.68
CA VAL A 75 -9.33 -4.36 17.02
C VAL A 75 -9.33 -3.46 15.77
N ILE A 76 -8.82 -3.95 14.64
CA ILE A 76 -8.82 -3.19 13.38
C ILE A 76 -10.26 -2.87 12.95
N SER A 77 -11.14 -3.87 12.97
CA SER A 77 -12.55 -3.71 12.58
C SER A 77 -13.26 -2.65 13.42
N VAL A 78 -13.08 -2.66 14.76
CA VAL A 78 -13.70 -1.65 15.63
C VAL A 78 -13.20 -0.24 15.30
N VAL A 79 -11.89 -0.07 15.04
CA VAL A 79 -11.31 1.23 14.68
C VAL A 79 -11.82 1.71 13.32
N SER A 80 -11.95 0.81 12.34
CA SER A 80 -12.44 1.14 11.00
C SER A 80 -13.94 1.42 10.95
N CYS A 81 -14.73 0.85 11.86
CA CYS A 81 -16.19 1.01 11.91
C CYS A 81 -16.66 2.16 12.81
N LEU A 82 -15.77 2.84 13.54
CA LEU A 82 -16.12 4.03 14.33
C LEU A 82 -16.28 5.25 13.40
N PRO A 83 -17.49 5.78 13.18
CA PRO A 83 -17.62 7.07 12.52
C PRO A 83 -16.96 8.12 13.42
N LEU A 84 -16.00 8.87 12.87
CA LEU A 84 -15.43 10.06 13.50
C LEU A 84 -16.50 11.17 13.58
N GLY A 85 -17.53 10.96 14.38
CA GLY A 85 -18.55 11.94 14.71
C GLY A 85 -18.12 12.80 15.90
N VAL A 86 -16.98 13.50 15.78
CA VAL A 86 -16.63 14.55 16.75
C VAL A 86 -17.19 15.87 16.23
N GLY A 87 -18.50 16.04 16.36
CA GLY A 87 -19.12 17.35 16.24
C GLY A 87 -18.52 18.27 17.28
N LYS A 88 -17.75 19.27 16.85
CA LYS A 88 -17.34 20.37 17.74
C LYS A 88 -18.61 21.01 18.30
N PRO A 89 -18.76 21.16 19.64
CA PRO A 89 -19.70 22.13 20.14
C PRO A 89 -19.22 23.49 19.65
N LYS A 90 -20.02 24.13 18.78
CA LYS A 90 -19.82 25.52 18.41
C LYS A 90 -19.90 26.33 19.71
N SER A 91 -18.75 26.89 20.11
CA SER A 91 -18.69 28.00 21.04
C SER A 91 -19.52 29.13 20.42
N GLY A 92 -20.73 29.30 20.93
CA GLY A 92 -21.66 30.36 20.56
C GLY A 92 -21.95 31.14 21.82
N VAL A 93 -21.15 32.20 22.01
CA VAL A 93 -21.47 33.35 22.84
C VAL A 93 -22.83 33.89 22.43
N ILE A 94 -23.80 33.93 23.36
CA ILE A 94 -24.72 35.05 23.58
C ILE A 94 -25.13 35.02 25.05
#